data_AF-A0A1W9LQF2-F1
#
_entry.id   AF-A0A1W9LQF2-F1
#
_cell.length_a   1.000
_cell.length_b   1.000
_cell.length_c   1.000
_cell.angle_alpha   90.00
_cell.angle_beta   90.00
_cell.angle_gamma   90.00
#
_symmetry.space_group_name_H-M   'P 1'
#
loop_
_entity.id
_entity.type
_entity.pdbx_description
1 polymer ?
#
loop_
_entity_poly.entity_id
_entity_poly.type
_entity_poly.pdbx_seq_one_letter_code
_entity_poly.pdbx_strand_id
1 'polypeptide(L)' 'NAINDEVRAEEYFNKTVYLDPNHYEALSHLALILEHRGDMNGAVRLRQRVQRILLKSEK' A
#
# COMPACT_ATOMS: atom_id res chain seq x y z
N ASN A 1 4.32 7.94 20.08
CA ASN A 1 4.87 6.66 19.57
C ASN A 1 4.32 6.19 18.24
N ALA A 2 3.10 6.57 17.80
CA ALA A 2 2.50 6.07 16.55
C ALA A 2 3.37 6.26 15.27
N ILE A 3 4.11 7.36 15.16
CA ILE A 3 4.99 7.63 14.01
C ILE A 3 6.06 6.52 13.84
N ASN A 4 6.56 5.96 14.95
CA ASN A 4 7.59 4.92 14.88
C ASN A 4 7.02 3.59 14.37
N ASP A 5 5.75 3.32 14.68
CA ASP A 5 5.05 2.11 14.23
C ASP A 5 4.67 2.23 12.75
N GLU A 6 4.30 3.43 12.27
CA GLU A 6 4.05 3.70 10.86
C GLU A 6 5.28 3.52 9.98
N VAL A 7 6.45 4.00 10.43
CA VAL A 7 7.72 3.83 9.69
C VAL A 7 8.09 2.36 9.57
N ARG A 8 7.97 1.59 10.66
CA ARG A 8 8.22 0.14 10.64
C ARG A 8 7.23 -0.59 9.74
N ALA A 9 5.95 -0.25 9.85
CA ALA A 9 4.90 -0.81 9.01
C ALA A 9 5.20 -0.56 7.52
N GLU A 10 5.57 0.66 7.15
CA GLU A 10 5.96 1.02 5.80
C GLU A 10 7.14 0.18 5.28
N GLU A 11 8.19 0.00 6.09
CA GLU A 11 9.33 -0.85 5.72
C GLU A 11 8.91 -2.30 5.46
N TYR A 12 8.03 -2.86 6.30
CA TYR A 12 7.50 -4.21 6.10
C TYR A 12 6.70 -4.29 4.81
N PHE A 13 5.77 -3.37 4.58
CA PHE A 13 4.95 -3.41 3.37
C PHE A 13 5.76 -3.16 2.09
N ASN A 14 6.80 -2.32 2.14
CA ASN A 14 7.70 -2.14 1.02
C ASN A 14 8.47 -3.42 0.67
N LYS A 15 8.96 -4.17 1.69
CA LYS A 15 9.57 -5.49 1.45
C LYS A 15 8.57 -6.46 0.85
N THR A 16 7.33 -6.45 1.35
CA THR A 16 6.26 -7.30 0.81
C THR A 16 5.97 -6.98 -0.65
N VAL A 17 5.84 -5.70 -1.02
CA VAL A 17 5.63 -5.28 -2.42
C VAL A 17 6.84 -5.58 -3.31
N TYR A 18 8.05 -5.56 -2.76
CA TYR A 18 9.25 -5.98 -3.48
C TYR A 18 9.24 -7.47 -3.82
N LEU A 19 8.78 -8.32 -2.89
CA LEU A 19 8.69 -9.77 -3.09
C LEU A 19 7.48 -10.17 -3.95
N ASP A 20 6.33 -9.55 -3.69
CA ASP A 20 5.10 -9.71 -4.47
C ASP A 20 4.56 -8.34 -4.89
N PRO A 21 4.87 -7.90 -6.13
CA PRO A 21 4.37 -6.64 -6.66
C PRO A 21 2.84 -6.54 -6.73
N ASN A 22 2.10 -7.65 -6.65
CA ASN A 22 0.65 -7.67 -6.73
C ASN A 22 -0.03 -7.95 -5.38
N HIS A 23 0.69 -7.91 -4.27
CA HIS A 23 0.08 -8.12 -2.95
C HIS A 23 -0.82 -6.93 -2.57
N TYR A 24 -2.13 -7.13 -2.69
CA TYR A 24 -3.10 -6.04 -2.60
C TYR A 24 -3.25 -5.47 -1.18
N GLU A 25 -3.10 -6.29 -0.13
CA GLU A 25 -3.15 -5.83 1.27
C GLU A 25 -1.96 -4.89 1.57
N ALA A 26 -0.74 -5.27 1.16
CA ALA A 26 0.44 -4.43 1.36
C ALA A 26 0.31 -3.09 0.63
N LEU A 27 -0.18 -3.09 -0.61
CA LEU A 27 -0.46 -1.88 -1.37
C LEU A 27 -1.55 -1.01 -0.71
N SER A 28 -2.56 -1.63 -0.10
CA SER A 28 -3.64 -0.93 0.61
C SER A 28 -3.15 -0.25 1.89
N HIS A 29 -2.28 -0.92 2.66
CA HIS A 29 -1.69 -0.33 3.85
C HIS A 29 -0.70 0.80 3.53
N LEU A 30 0.10 0.66 2.45
CA LEU A 30 0.94 1.76 1.97
C LEU A 30 0.11 2.97 1.53
N ALA A 31 -1.06 2.75 0.89
CA ALA A 31 -1.96 3.85 0.54
C ALA A 31 -2.44 4.60 1.79
N LEU A 32 -2.82 3.87 2.85
CA LEU A 32 -3.25 4.48 4.11
C LEU A 32 -2.13 5.31 4.76
N ILE A 33 -0.89 4.79 4.78
CA ILE A 33 0.28 5.53 5.29
C ILE A 33 0.51 6.84 4.51
N LEU A 34 0.37 6.80 3.18
CA LEU A 34 0.48 8.01 2.35
C LEU A 34 -0.63 9.03 2.63
N GLU A 35 -1.87 8.57 2.86
CA GLU A 35 -2.99 9.45 3.27
C GLU A 35 -2.72 10.13 4.61
N HIS A 36 -2.22 9.39 5.60
CA HIS A 36 -1.86 9.95 6.90
C HIS A 36 -0.75 11.01 6.81
N ARG A 37 0.16 10.87 5.84
CA ARG A 37 1.23 11.85 5.54
C ARG A 37 0.76 13.02 4.65
N GLY A 38 -0.49 12.98 4.17
CA GLY A 38 -1.05 13.99 3.26
C GLY A 38 -0.71 13.80 1.79
N ASP A 39 0.01 12.73 1.40
CA ASP A 39 0.25 12.38 0.00
C ASP A 39 -0.94 11.62 -0.59
N MET A 40 -2.02 12.36 -0.81
CA MET A 40 -3.26 11.83 -1.41
C MET A 40 -3.03 11.32 -2.84
N ASN A 41 -2.13 11.94 -3.59
CA ASN A 41 -1.82 11.53 -4.96
C ASN A 41 -1.13 10.16 -4.99
N GLY A 42 -0.18 9.93 -4.08
CA GLY A 42 0.47 8.63 -3.89
C GLY A 42 -0.51 7.54 -3.49
N ALA A 43 -1.38 7.83 -2.53
CA ALA A 43 -2.41 6.90 -2.08
C ALA A 43 -3.35 6.47 -3.20
N VAL A 44 -3.85 7.43 -4.01
CA VAL A 44 -4.74 7.14 -5.13
C VAL A 44 -4.08 6.21 -6.15
N ARG A 45 -2.80 6.41 -6.48
CA ARG A 45 -2.08 5.53 -7.41
C ARG A 45 -2.01 4.08 -6.90
N LEU A 46 -1.77 3.90 -5.60
CA LEU A 46 -1.74 2.58 -4.99
C LEU A 46 -3.13 1.93 -4.97
N ARG A 47 -4.18 2.68 -4.62
CA ARG A 47 -5.57 2.18 -4.65
C ARG A 47 -6.01 1.76 -6.07
N GLN A 48 -5.64 2.51 -7.09
CA GLN A 48 -5.89 2.14 -8.50
C GLN A 48 -5.15 0.86 -8.90
N ARG A 49 -3.97 0.59 -8.34
CA ARG A 49 -3.25 -0.66 -8.58
C ARG A 49 -3.96 -1.83 -7.90
N VAL A 50 -4.39 -1.67 -6.65
CA VAL A 50 -5.19 -2.67 -5.90
C VAL A 50 -6.45 -3.03 -6.68
N GLN A 51 -7.20 -2.04 -7.15
CA GLN A 51 -8.42 -2.28 -7.93
C GLN A 51 -8.14 -3.13 -9.19
N ARG A 52 -7.06 -2.84 -9.91
CA ARG A 52 -6.67 -3.62 -11.10
C ARG A 52 -6.27 -5.06 -10.77
N ILE A 53 -5.69 -5.30 -9.60
CA ILE A 53 -5.32 -6.65 -9.14
C ILE A 53 -6.58 -7.45 -8.80
N LEU A 54 -7.49 -6.89 -8.01
CA LEU A 54 -8.73 -7.55 -7.61
C LEU A 54 -9.62 -7.86 -8.81
N LEU A 55 -9.72 -6.94 -9.77
CA LEU A 55 -10.45 -7.19 -11.03
C LEU A 55 -9.85 -8.32 -11.89
N LYS A 56 -8.56 -8.65 -11.70
CA LYS A 56 -7.91 -9.77 -12.40
C LYS A 56 -8.10 -11.09 -11.67
N SER A 57 -8.24 -11.09 -10.34
CA SER A 57 -8.43 -12.33 -9.57
C SER A 57 -9.84 -12.90 -9.66
N GLU A 58 -10.82 -12.07 -10.05
CA GLU A 58 -12.24 -12.48 -10.19
C GLU A 58 -12.58 -13.07 -11.57
N LYS A 59 -11.59 -13.21 -12.47
CA LYS A 59 -11.74 -13.81 -13.80
C LYS A 59 -11.06 -15.17 -13.87
#